data_AF-A0A9B0U7C8-F1
#
_entry.id   AF-A0A9B0U7C8-F1
#
_cell.length_a   1.000
_cell.length_b   1.000
_cell.length_c   1.000
_cell.angle_alpha   90.00
_cell.angle_beta   90.00
_cell.angle_gamma   90.00
#
_symmetry.space_group_name_H-M   'P 1'
#
loop_
_entity.id
_entity.type
_entity.pdbx_description
1 polymer ?
#
loop_
_entity_poly.entity_id
_entity_poly.type
_entity_poly.pdbx_seq_one_letter_code
_entity_poly.pdbx_strand_id
1 'polypeptide(L)'
;MNPMCPMKAQIIKSLLINASVIPNRMKILSSFGVIRYRMISTHKSKKKIREYYRLLNLDEECSADDVRESFRKLAKQYHPDSGSSTADSVMFIKIEEAYRNVLSYVIQQTNARQKKADDAEEEDKFKYKTPQHRHYLSFEGVGLGTPSQREKQYRQFRADRATEQVMEYQKHKLYSQYFADSLIIKDVRESKKQKITQAIERLVEDLIQESMAKGDFDNLSGKGKPLKKFSGCSYIDPMTHNLNRILIDNGYQPEWILMQKEIKDTINQLREGILASRKKLGNPMTTIEQREWNQLCEQFQENIRKLNKRIDDFNLCSPPDLAESSF
;
A
#
# COMPACT_ATOMS: atom_id res chain seq x y z
N MET A 1 -23.54 9.65 -54.60
CA MET A 1 -24.08 8.29 -54.82
C MET A 1 -23.77 7.44 -53.59
N ASN A 2 -24.83 6.88 -53.00
CA ASN A 2 -24.84 5.86 -51.94
C ASN A 2 -24.15 4.55 -52.41
N PRO A 3 -23.87 3.53 -51.54
CA PRO A 3 -24.45 3.33 -50.21
C PRO A 3 -23.49 2.89 -49.08
N MET A 4 -24.04 2.97 -47.87
CA MET A 4 -23.59 2.35 -46.63
C MET A 4 -23.61 0.81 -46.67
N CYS A 5 -22.81 0.18 -45.80
CA CYS A 5 -23.24 -1.03 -45.07
C CYS A 5 -22.48 -1.17 -43.72
N PRO A 6 -23.13 -1.55 -42.60
CA PRO A 6 -22.57 -1.49 -41.24
C PRO A 6 -22.32 -2.86 -40.56
N MET A 7 -21.62 -2.81 -39.41
CA MET A 7 -21.64 -3.73 -38.25
C MET A 7 -21.05 -5.17 -38.38
N LYS A 8 -20.11 -5.52 -37.47
CA LYS A 8 -20.37 -6.34 -36.25
C LYS A 8 -19.08 -6.75 -35.53
N ALA A 9 -19.05 -6.52 -34.22
CA ALA A 9 -18.12 -7.10 -33.26
C ALA A 9 -18.44 -8.59 -33.03
N GLN A 10 -17.42 -9.45 -33.01
CA GLN A 10 -17.57 -10.88 -32.71
C GLN A 10 -17.26 -11.18 -31.25
N ILE A 11 -18.32 -11.54 -30.54
CA ILE A 11 -18.36 -12.19 -29.23
C ILE A 11 -17.97 -13.66 -29.43
N ILE A 12 -16.89 -14.12 -28.80
CA ILE A 12 -16.56 -15.54 -28.75
C ILE A 12 -17.39 -16.17 -27.64
N LYS A 13 -18.39 -16.96 -28.06
CA LYS A 13 -19.27 -17.76 -27.21
C LYS A 13 -18.52 -18.94 -26.60
N SER A 14 -18.79 -19.14 -25.32
CA SER A 14 -18.57 -20.33 -24.51
C SER A 14 -19.13 -21.61 -25.16
N LEU A 15 -18.29 -22.63 -25.30
CA LEU A 15 -18.74 -24.01 -25.48
C LEU A 15 -18.75 -24.71 -24.12
N LEU A 16 -19.96 -24.84 -23.57
CA LEU A 16 -20.28 -25.79 -22.52
C LEU A 16 -20.42 -27.18 -23.16
N ILE A 17 -19.57 -28.12 -22.75
CA ILE A 17 -19.82 -29.54 -22.93
C ILE A 17 -19.92 -30.14 -21.53
N ASN A 18 -21.12 -30.61 -21.21
CA ASN A 18 -21.45 -31.40 -20.05
C ASN A 18 -20.70 -32.74 -20.10
N ALA A 19 -20.03 -33.10 -19.01
CA ALA A 19 -19.63 -34.47 -18.74
C ALA A 19 -20.06 -34.84 -17.32
N SER A 20 -20.90 -35.85 -17.26
CA SER A 20 -21.59 -36.40 -16.11
C SER A 20 -20.66 -37.00 -15.05
N VAL A 21 -21.09 -36.80 -13.81
CA VAL A 21 -20.82 -37.53 -12.57
C VAL A 21 -20.40 -39.00 -12.76
N ILE A 22 -19.19 -39.34 -12.28
CA ILE A 22 -18.89 -40.63 -11.65
C ILE A 22 -17.98 -40.36 -10.44
N PRO A 23 -18.36 -40.72 -9.20
CA PRO A 23 -17.49 -40.62 -8.04
C PRO A 23 -16.61 -41.87 -7.96
N ASN A 24 -15.29 -41.71 -7.94
CA ASN A 24 -14.41 -42.82 -7.61
C ASN A 24 -13.47 -42.46 -6.46
N ARG A 25 -13.73 -43.11 -5.31
CA ARG A 25 -12.85 -43.17 -4.15
C ARG A 25 -11.51 -43.73 -4.58
N MET A 26 -10.46 -42.92 -4.55
CA MET A 26 -9.09 -43.42 -4.48
C MET A 26 -8.36 -42.71 -3.33
N LYS A 27 -7.88 -43.54 -2.40
CA LYS A 27 -7.10 -43.14 -1.23
C LYS A 27 -5.83 -42.43 -1.70
N ILE A 28 -5.65 -41.17 -1.30
CA ILE A 28 -4.40 -40.43 -1.52
C ILE A 28 -3.38 -40.95 -0.50
N LEU A 29 -2.49 -41.82 -0.95
CA LEU A 29 -1.19 -42.03 -0.31
C LEU A 29 -0.31 -40.82 -0.66
N SER A 30 0.09 -40.08 0.36
CA SER A 30 1.05 -38.98 0.26
C SER A 30 2.43 -39.53 -0.08
N SER A 31 2.76 -39.59 -1.37
CA SER A 31 4.15 -39.72 -1.81
C SER A 31 4.74 -38.32 -1.97
N PHE A 32 5.52 -37.89 -0.97
CA PHE A 32 6.40 -36.74 -1.09
C PHE A 32 7.53 -37.06 -2.08
N GLY A 33 7.31 -36.76 -3.36
CA GLY A 33 8.35 -36.75 -4.37
C GLY A 33 9.23 -35.51 -4.23
N VAL A 34 10.33 -35.64 -3.48
CA VAL A 34 11.37 -34.61 -3.39
C VAL A 34 12.04 -34.47 -4.76
N ILE A 35 11.78 -33.35 -5.43
CA ILE A 35 12.51 -32.92 -6.62
C ILE A 35 13.96 -32.68 -6.18
N ARG A 36 14.85 -33.62 -6.50
CA ARG A 36 16.29 -33.49 -6.27
C ARG A 36 16.85 -32.48 -7.26
N TYR A 37 17.05 -31.24 -6.83
CA TYR A 37 17.90 -30.29 -7.54
C TYR A 37 19.34 -30.81 -7.51
N ARG A 38 19.85 -31.19 -8.68
CA ARG A 38 21.24 -31.59 -8.90
C ARG A 38 22.11 -30.33 -8.81
N MET A 39 22.67 -30.05 -7.64
CA MET A 39 23.60 -28.94 -7.42
C MET A 39 24.89 -29.18 -8.22
N ILE A 40 25.13 -28.38 -9.26
CA ILE A 40 26.41 -28.33 -9.95
C ILE A 40 27.31 -27.44 -9.10
N SER A 41 28.29 -28.03 -8.43
CA SER A 41 29.31 -27.32 -7.65
C SER A 41 30.24 -26.56 -8.60
N THR A 42 30.09 -25.23 -8.66
CA THR A 42 31.05 -24.34 -9.33
C THR A 42 32.23 -24.07 -8.38
N HIS A 43 33.06 -25.08 -8.12
CA HIS A 43 34.25 -24.91 -7.29
C HIS A 43 35.29 -24.04 -8.03
N LYS A 44 35.21 -22.72 -7.87
CA LYS A 44 36.24 -21.78 -8.35
C LYS A 44 37.53 -22.02 -7.56
N SER A 45 38.63 -22.30 -8.24
CA SER A 45 39.91 -22.58 -7.59
C SER A 45 40.42 -21.35 -6.83
N LYS A 46 40.75 -21.50 -5.54
CA LYS A 46 41.32 -20.44 -4.69
C LYS A 46 42.56 -19.76 -5.30
N LYS A 47 43.33 -20.47 -6.13
CA LYS A 47 44.51 -19.94 -6.85
C LYS A 47 44.15 -18.81 -7.83
N LYS A 48 43.08 -18.97 -8.62
CA LYS A 48 42.60 -17.95 -9.58
C LYS A 48 42.11 -16.67 -8.90
N ILE A 49 41.50 -16.81 -7.72
CA ILE A 49 41.00 -15.65 -6.96
C ILE A 49 42.18 -14.79 -6.47
N ARG A 50 43.26 -15.41 -5.99
CA ARG A 50 44.49 -14.71 -5.60
C ARG A 50 45.14 -13.95 -6.76
N GLU A 51 45.11 -14.52 -7.95
CA GLU A 51 45.60 -13.86 -9.16
C GLU A 51 44.76 -12.62 -9.50
N TYR A 52 43.44 -12.68 -9.32
CA TYR A 52 42.57 -11.52 -9.51
C TYR A 52 42.80 -10.41 -8.47
N TYR A 53 43.05 -10.76 -7.20
CA TYR A 53 43.45 -9.78 -6.17
C TYR A 53 44.77 -9.08 -6.53
N ARG A 54 45.77 -9.85 -6.99
CA ARG A 54 47.04 -9.30 -7.48
C ARG A 54 46.84 -8.41 -8.71
N LEU A 55 45.94 -8.77 -9.62
CA LEU A 55 45.65 -7.97 -10.81
C LEU A 55 44.96 -6.64 -10.48
N LEU A 56 44.12 -6.62 -9.45
CA LEU A 56 43.43 -5.42 -8.96
C LEU A 56 44.26 -4.61 -7.96
N ASN A 57 45.46 -5.07 -7.59
CA ASN A 57 46.31 -4.51 -6.53
C ASN A 57 45.58 -4.37 -5.18
N LEU A 58 44.86 -5.42 -4.79
CA LEU A 58 44.11 -5.49 -3.53
C LEU A 58 44.64 -6.60 -2.63
N ASP A 59 44.45 -6.42 -1.32
CA ASP A 59 44.73 -7.44 -0.30
C ASP A 59 43.55 -8.42 -0.13
N GLU A 60 43.81 -9.60 0.46
CA GLU A 60 42.80 -10.66 0.62
C GLU A 60 41.66 -10.25 1.58
N GLU A 61 41.86 -9.26 2.46
CA GLU A 61 40.89 -8.75 3.45
C GLU A 61 40.28 -7.38 3.08
N CYS A 62 40.12 -7.08 1.78
CA CYS A 62 39.53 -5.81 1.35
C CYS A 62 38.00 -5.77 1.49
N SER A 63 37.44 -4.58 1.75
CA SER A 63 36.00 -4.34 1.74
C SER A 63 35.46 -4.31 0.30
N ALA A 64 34.14 -4.53 0.15
CA ALA A 64 33.48 -4.44 -1.16
C ALA A 64 33.64 -3.05 -1.81
N ASP A 65 33.81 -2.01 -1.00
CA ASP A 65 34.02 -0.64 -1.48
C ASP A 65 35.44 -0.41 -2.00
N ASP A 66 36.45 -1.01 -1.36
CA ASP A 66 37.85 -0.95 -1.80
C ASP A 66 38.03 -1.62 -3.18
N VAL A 67 37.28 -2.70 -3.43
CA VAL A 67 37.22 -3.38 -4.73
C VAL A 67 36.64 -2.45 -5.82
N ARG A 68 35.66 -1.62 -5.47
CA ARG A 68 35.07 -0.65 -6.41
C ARG A 68 36.02 0.51 -6.69
N GLU A 69 36.73 0.98 -5.67
CA GLU A 69 37.65 2.11 -5.82
C GLU A 69 38.88 1.75 -6.67
N SER A 70 39.49 0.60 -6.40
CA SER A 70 40.61 0.06 -7.19
C SER A 70 40.22 -0.16 -8.66
N PHE A 71 39.05 -0.73 -8.92
CA PHE A 71 38.54 -0.87 -10.30
C PHE A 71 38.36 0.48 -10.98
N ARG A 72 37.82 1.49 -10.30
CA ARG A 72 37.68 2.85 -10.87
C ARG A 72 39.04 3.47 -11.20
N LYS A 73 40.07 3.25 -10.38
CA LYS A 73 41.45 3.72 -10.63
C LYS A 73 42.05 3.04 -11.87
N LEU A 74 41.91 1.72 -11.97
CA LEU A 74 42.43 0.94 -13.10
C LEU A 74 41.66 1.20 -14.40
N ALA A 75 40.33 1.33 -14.34
CA ALA A 75 39.51 1.65 -15.50
C ALA A 75 39.93 3.00 -16.12
N LYS A 76 40.21 4.02 -15.30
CA LYS A 76 40.70 5.31 -15.80
C LYS A 76 42.05 5.21 -16.53
N GLN A 77 42.88 4.23 -16.20
CA GLN A 77 44.22 4.05 -16.77
C GLN A 77 44.23 3.17 -18.03
N TYR A 78 43.37 2.15 -18.07
CA TYR A 78 43.41 1.11 -19.11
C TYR A 78 42.22 1.16 -20.08
N HIS A 79 41.24 2.05 -19.89
CA HIS A 79 40.11 2.17 -20.81
C HIS A 79 40.58 2.63 -22.20
N PRO A 80 40.10 2.00 -23.30
CA PRO A 80 40.56 2.31 -24.66
C PRO A 80 40.32 3.78 -25.06
N ASP A 81 39.27 4.42 -24.53
CA ASP A 81 38.95 5.83 -24.79
C ASP A 81 39.57 6.81 -23.78
N SER A 82 40.43 6.37 -22.85
CA SER A 82 41.01 7.25 -21.82
C SER A 82 42.08 8.20 -22.34
N GLY A 83 42.58 7.99 -23.57
CA GLY A 83 43.66 8.78 -24.17
C GLY A 83 45.03 8.61 -23.48
N SER A 84 45.16 7.69 -22.51
CA SER A 84 46.43 7.39 -21.83
C SER A 84 47.34 6.52 -22.70
N SER A 85 48.66 6.73 -22.59
CA SER A 85 49.67 5.85 -23.21
C SER A 85 49.62 4.39 -22.76
N THR A 86 48.95 4.12 -21.62
CA THR A 86 48.74 2.79 -21.03
C THR A 86 47.40 2.16 -21.41
N ALA A 87 46.62 2.78 -22.31
CA ALA A 87 45.31 2.28 -22.71
C ALA A 87 45.44 0.97 -23.50
N ASP A 88 44.90 -0.13 -22.96
CA ASP A 88 44.92 -1.46 -23.58
C ASP A 88 43.58 -2.17 -23.35
N SER A 89 42.88 -2.46 -24.45
CA SER A 89 41.59 -3.16 -24.43
C SER A 89 41.69 -4.56 -23.82
N VAL A 90 42.80 -5.27 -24.04
CA VAL A 90 42.97 -6.65 -23.56
C VAL A 90 43.16 -6.67 -22.05
N MET A 91 43.94 -5.72 -21.52
CA MET A 91 44.12 -5.57 -20.07
C MET A 91 42.84 -5.11 -19.39
N PHE A 92 42.06 -4.21 -20.00
CA PHE A 92 40.78 -3.77 -19.45
C PHE A 92 39.79 -4.94 -19.27
N ILE A 93 39.68 -5.85 -20.26
CA ILE A 93 38.81 -7.03 -20.17
C ILE A 93 39.23 -7.93 -19.00
N LYS A 94 40.55 -8.15 -18.81
CA LYS A 94 41.07 -8.95 -17.69
C LYS A 94 40.77 -8.31 -16.32
N ILE A 95 40.86 -6.98 -16.25
CA ILE A 95 40.54 -6.21 -15.04
C ILE A 95 39.04 -6.29 -14.73
N GLU A 96 38.18 -6.23 -15.73
CA GLU A 96 36.73 -6.39 -15.56
C GLU A 96 36.36 -7.81 -15.08
N GLU A 97 36.97 -8.84 -15.67
CA GLU A 97 36.77 -10.23 -15.25
C GLU A 97 37.20 -10.44 -13.80
N ALA A 98 38.36 -9.89 -13.43
CA ALA A 98 38.87 -9.92 -12.06
C ALA A 98 37.91 -9.22 -11.08
N TYR A 99 37.45 -8.02 -11.43
CA TYR A 99 36.52 -7.23 -10.62
C TYR A 99 35.22 -7.99 -10.32
N ARG A 100 34.58 -8.54 -11.37
CA ARG A 100 33.33 -9.30 -11.24
C ARG A 100 33.51 -10.51 -10.32
N ASN A 101 34.62 -11.23 -10.47
CA ASN A 101 34.93 -12.41 -9.66
C ASN A 101 35.22 -12.07 -8.20
N VAL A 102 36.05 -11.07 -7.93
CA VAL A 102 36.41 -10.66 -6.56
C VAL A 102 35.18 -10.10 -5.83
N LEU A 103 34.39 -9.24 -6.48
CA LEU A 103 33.16 -8.70 -5.87
C LEU A 103 32.18 -9.81 -5.49
N SER A 104 31.99 -10.81 -6.36
CA SER A 104 31.13 -11.95 -6.06
C SER A 104 31.62 -12.77 -4.85
N TYR A 105 32.94 -12.90 -4.71
CA TYR A 105 33.57 -13.64 -3.61
C TYR A 105 33.41 -12.91 -2.27
N VAL A 106 33.65 -11.60 -2.24
CA VAL A 106 33.50 -10.77 -1.03
C VAL A 106 32.05 -10.80 -0.53
N ILE A 107 31.07 -10.62 -1.43
CA ILE A 107 29.64 -10.67 -1.06
C ILE A 107 29.24 -12.06 -0.54
N GLN A 108 29.74 -13.12 -1.15
CA GLN A 108 29.46 -14.48 -0.68
C GLN A 108 30.07 -14.72 0.72
N GLN A 109 31.26 -14.16 0.97
CA GLN A 109 31.94 -14.28 2.25
C GLN A 109 31.23 -13.48 3.36
N THR A 110 30.73 -12.26 3.08
CA THR A 110 29.95 -11.47 4.05
C THR A 110 28.63 -12.15 4.40
N ASN A 111 27.90 -12.66 3.40
CA ASN A 111 26.64 -13.38 3.62
C ASN A 111 26.85 -14.68 4.39
N ALA A 112 27.94 -15.41 4.13
CA ALA A 112 28.27 -16.63 4.87
C ALA A 112 28.69 -16.34 6.33
N ARG A 113 29.36 -15.20 6.59
CA ARG A 113 29.68 -14.76 7.96
C ARG A 113 28.41 -14.35 8.72
N GLN A 114 27.49 -13.63 8.08
CA GLN A 114 26.19 -13.24 8.68
C GLN A 114 25.32 -14.47 8.98
N LYS A 115 25.15 -15.38 8.01
CA LYS A 115 24.37 -16.61 8.21
C LYS A 115 24.92 -17.48 9.36
N LYS A 116 26.25 -17.56 9.52
CA LYS A 116 26.85 -18.28 10.64
C LYS A 116 26.62 -17.61 11.99
N ALA A 117 26.50 -16.28 12.04
CA ALA A 117 26.15 -15.57 13.25
C ALA A 117 24.67 -15.82 13.61
N ASP A 118 23.78 -15.76 12.63
CA ASP A 118 22.34 -16.04 12.82
C ASP A 118 22.10 -17.51 13.23
N ASP A 119 22.78 -18.46 12.58
CA ASP A 119 22.68 -19.89 12.92
C ASP A 119 23.27 -20.16 14.32
N ALA A 120 24.31 -19.45 14.75
CA ALA A 120 24.87 -19.58 16.11
C ALA A 120 23.94 -19.00 17.19
N GLU A 121 23.24 -17.89 16.89
CA GLU A 121 22.21 -17.33 17.78
C GLU A 121 20.96 -18.24 17.89
N GLU A 122 20.63 -18.98 16.83
CA GLU A 122 19.57 -20.00 16.82
C GLU A 122 19.99 -21.31 17.51
N GLU A 123 21.26 -21.74 17.39
CA GLU A 123 21.78 -22.94 18.08
C GLU A 123 21.79 -22.77 19.61
N ASP A 124 22.08 -21.57 20.12
CA ASP A 124 22.02 -21.30 21.57
C ASP A 124 20.58 -21.34 22.13
N LYS A 125 19.56 -21.11 21.29
CA LYS A 125 18.13 -21.31 21.64
C LYS A 125 17.68 -22.77 21.58
N PHE A 126 18.39 -23.62 20.84
CA PHE A 126 18.06 -25.04 20.64
C PHE A 126 18.94 -25.98 21.46
N LYS A 127 19.22 -25.64 22.73
CA LYS A 127 19.66 -26.67 23.69
C LYS A 127 18.58 -27.74 23.79
N TYR A 128 18.94 -28.94 23.33
CA TYR A 128 18.14 -30.16 23.40
C TYR A 128 17.34 -30.21 24.72
N LYS A 129 16.01 -30.12 24.64
CA LYS A 129 15.14 -30.49 25.75
C LYS A 129 15.24 -32.01 25.91
N THR A 130 16.23 -32.46 26.67
CA THR A 130 16.25 -33.80 27.24
C THR A 130 14.87 -34.02 27.90
N PRO A 131 14.16 -35.13 27.68
CA PRO A 131 12.89 -35.40 28.34
C PRO A 131 13.12 -35.48 29.86
N GLN A 132 13.10 -34.33 30.53
CA GLN A 132 13.24 -34.26 31.97
C GLN A 132 11.92 -34.67 32.59
N HIS A 133 12.02 -35.65 33.47
CA HIS A 133 11.02 -36.03 34.44
C HIS A 133 9.71 -36.56 33.87
N ARG A 134 9.25 -37.70 34.41
CA ARG A 134 7.84 -38.06 34.41
C ARG A 134 7.05 -36.96 35.13
N HIS A 135 6.71 -35.89 34.43
CA HIS A 135 5.67 -34.96 34.86
C HIS A 135 4.35 -35.71 34.71
N TYR A 136 3.68 -35.98 35.83
CA TYR A 136 2.28 -36.39 35.77
C TYR A 136 1.53 -35.29 34.99
N LEU A 137 0.73 -35.68 34.00
CA LEU A 137 -0.20 -34.77 33.31
C LEU A 137 -1.01 -34.06 34.39
N SER A 138 -0.70 -32.79 34.64
CA SER A 138 -1.52 -31.96 35.51
C SER A 138 -2.83 -31.77 34.76
N PHE A 139 -3.90 -32.39 35.24
CA PHE A 139 -5.23 -32.36 34.62
C PHE A 139 -5.88 -30.97 34.65
N GLU A 140 -5.11 -29.89 34.81
CA GLU A 140 -5.57 -28.51 34.92
C GLU A 140 -6.65 -28.31 36.01
N GLY A 141 -6.67 -29.19 37.02
CA GLY A 141 -7.71 -29.20 38.07
C GLY A 141 -9.04 -29.85 37.63
N VAL A 142 -9.11 -30.47 36.46
CA VAL A 142 -10.32 -31.07 35.89
C VAL A 142 -10.46 -32.53 36.30
N GLY A 143 -11.59 -32.85 36.92
CA GLY A 143 -12.03 -34.21 37.21
C GLY A 143 -11.84 -34.67 38.66
N LEU A 144 -12.76 -35.52 39.11
CA LEU A 144 -12.81 -36.07 40.48
C LEU A 144 -12.68 -37.60 40.43
N GLY A 145 -12.12 -38.19 41.49
CA GLY A 145 -11.96 -39.64 41.61
C GLY A 145 -10.53 -40.15 41.38
N THR A 146 -10.40 -41.44 41.03
CA THR A 146 -9.10 -42.12 40.90
C THR A 146 -8.28 -41.56 39.73
N PRO A 147 -6.94 -41.68 39.73
CA PRO A 147 -6.10 -41.14 38.65
C PRO A 147 -6.51 -41.56 37.24
N SER A 148 -6.96 -42.81 37.05
CA SER A 148 -7.45 -43.34 35.77
C SER A 148 -8.79 -42.70 35.33
N GLN A 149 -9.71 -42.48 36.28
CA GLN A 149 -10.99 -41.80 36.01
C GLN A 149 -10.76 -40.33 35.63
N ARG A 150 -9.86 -39.64 36.33
CA ARG A 150 -9.47 -38.25 36.05
C ARG A 150 -8.79 -38.13 34.69
N GLU A 151 -7.94 -39.09 34.32
CA GLU A 151 -7.32 -39.13 33.00
C GLU A 151 -8.36 -39.25 31.88
N LYS A 152 -9.35 -40.13 32.04
CA LYS A 152 -10.43 -40.28 31.06
C LYS A 152 -11.24 -38.99 30.91
N GLN A 153 -11.57 -38.33 32.02
CA GLN A 153 -12.29 -37.05 32.03
C GLN A 153 -11.47 -35.93 31.39
N TYR A 154 -10.18 -35.81 31.70
CA TYR A 154 -9.31 -34.81 31.09
C TYR A 154 -9.11 -35.05 29.60
N ARG A 155 -9.05 -36.32 29.16
CA ARG A 155 -9.01 -36.66 27.73
C ARG A 155 -10.27 -36.20 27.01
N GLN A 156 -11.44 -36.36 27.62
CA GLN A 156 -12.70 -35.85 27.09
C GLN A 156 -12.73 -34.33 27.08
N PHE A 157 -12.38 -33.68 28.19
CA PHE A 157 -12.28 -32.22 28.29
C PHE A 157 -11.33 -31.61 27.25
N ARG A 158 -10.20 -32.25 26.97
CA ARG A 158 -9.28 -31.82 25.91
C ARG A 158 -9.89 -31.95 24.52
N ALA A 159 -10.66 -33.02 24.27
CA ALA A 159 -11.38 -33.18 23.01
C ALA A 159 -12.44 -32.09 22.87
N ASP A 160 -13.22 -31.81 23.92
CA ASP A 160 -14.26 -30.78 23.93
C ASP A 160 -13.68 -29.37 23.74
N ARG A 161 -12.56 -29.05 24.41
CA ARG A 161 -11.87 -27.77 24.19
C ARG A 161 -11.32 -27.65 22.76
N ALA A 162 -10.79 -28.74 22.20
CA ALA A 162 -10.29 -28.74 20.83
C ALA A 162 -11.43 -28.54 19.82
N THR A 163 -12.60 -29.14 20.04
CA THR A 163 -13.76 -28.93 19.18
C THR A 163 -14.29 -27.49 19.30
N GLU A 164 -14.33 -26.92 20.50
CA GLU A 164 -14.71 -25.52 20.72
C GLU A 164 -13.76 -24.55 19.99
N GLN A 165 -12.45 -24.75 20.09
CA GLN A 165 -11.47 -23.92 19.36
C GLN A 165 -11.62 -24.00 17.84
N VAL A 166 -11.89 -25.19 17.31
CA VAL A 166 -12.15 -25.35 15.87
C VAL A 166 -13.44 -24.63 15.46
N MET A 167 -14.50 -24.72 16.27
CA MET A 167 -15.75 -24.01 16.03
C MET A 167 -15.58 -22.49 16.11
N GLU A 168 -14.82 -21.98 17.07
CA GLU A 168 -14.48 -20.55 17.17
C GLU A 168 -13.71 -20.06 15.94
N TYR A 169 -12.73 -20.83 15.48
CA TYR A 169 -11.97 -20.50 14.27
C TYR A 169 -12.89 -20.47 13.03
N GLN A 170 -13.77 -21.46 12.89
CA GLN A 170 -14.75 -21.49 11.79
C GLN A 170 -15.71 -20.30 11.87
N LYS A 171 -16.23 -19.98 13.06
CA LYS A 171 -17.05 -18.80 13.32
C LYS A 171 -16.31 -17.54 12.88
N HIS A 172 -15.10 -17.31 13.37
CA HIS A 172 -14.29 -16.14 13.02
C HIS A 172 -14.00 -16.05 11.51
N LYS A 173 -13.74 -17.19 10.86
CA LYS A 173 -13.55 -17.27 9.41
C LYS A 173 -14.82 -16.87 8.65
N LEU A 174 -15.99 -17.33 9.07
CA LEU A 174 -17.27 -16.94 8.48
C LEU A 174 -17.58 -15.45 8.73
N TYR A 175 -17.36 -14.93 9.94
CA TYR A 175 -17.48 -13.50 10.22
C TYR A 175 -16.58 -12.66 9.30
N SER A 176 -15.34 -13.10 9.08
CA SER A 176 -14.44 -12.42 8.14
C SER A 176 -14.91 -12.47 6.68
N GLN A 177 -15.66 -13.51 6.29
CA GLN A 177 -16.18 -13.67 4.92
C GLN A 177 -17.49 -12.88 4.70
N TYR A 178 -18.44 -12.95 5.63
CA TYR A 178 -19.74 -12.28 5.50
C TYR A 178 -19.70 -10.79 5.90
N PHE A 179 -18.78 -10.43 6.80
CA PHE A 179 -18.69 -9.10 7.37
C PHE A 179 -17.35 -8.42 7.01
N ALA A 180 -16.81 -8.70 5.82
CA ALA A 180 -15.60 -8.06 5.30
C ALA A 180 -15.69 -6.51 5.29
N ASP A 181 -16.91 -5.98 5.18
CA ASP A 181 -17.25 -4.53 5.21
C ASP A 181 -17.90 -4.07 6.52
N SER A 182 -17.82 -4.86 7.60
CA SER A 182 -18.30 -4.46 8.93
C SER A 182 -17.60 -3.20 9.45
N LEU A 183 -18.33 -2.31 10.13
CA LEU A 183 -17.75 -1.16 10.83
C LEU A 183 -16.57 -1.56 11.73
N ILE A 184 -16.65 -2.72 12.39
CA ILE A 184 -15.60 -3.21 13.30
C ILE A 184 -14.26 -3.45 12.57
N ILE A 185 -14.29 -3.96 11.33
CA ILE A 185 -13.07 -4.19 10.56
C ILE A 185 -12.51 -2.88 10.02
N LYS A 186 -13.39 -1.94 9.64
CA LYS A 186 -12.98 -0.58 9.26
C LYS A 186 -12.31 0.12 10.44
N ASP A 187 -12.88 0.05 11.64
CA ASP A 187 -12.29 0.62 12.87
C ASP A 187 -10.95 -0.03 13.25
N VAL A 188 -10.81 -1.35 13.07
CA VAL A 188 -9.53 -2.03 13.29
C VAL A 188 -8.47 -1.62 12.25
N ARG A 189 -8.87 -1.38 10.99
CA ARG A 189 -7.95 -0.87 9.95
C ARG A 189 -7.55 0.58 10.21
N GLU A 190 -8.51 1.45 10.54
CA GLU A 190 -8.25 2.85 10.85
C GLU A 190 -7.41 3.00 12.13
N SER A 191 -7.66 2.21 13.17
CA SER A 191 -6.81 2.20 14.38
C SER A 191 -5.39 1.71 14.10
N LYS A 192 -5.19 0.72 13.21
CA LYS A 192 -3.85 0.32 12.75
C LYS A 192 -3.16 1.44 11.97
N LYS A 193 -3.87 2.15 11.10
CA LYS A 193 -3.34 3.32 10.38
C LYS A 193 -2.91 4.41 11.36
N GLN A 194 -3.77 4.77 12.31
CA GLN A 194 -3.44 5.76 13.35
C GLN A 194 -2.20 5.37 14.16
N LYS A 195 -2.06 4.09 14.54
CA LYS A 195 -0.85 3.60 15.22
C LYS A 195 0.41 3.73 14.36
N ILE A 196 0.30 3.44 13.06
CA ILE A 196 1.41 3.62 12.11
C ILE A 196 1.77 5.10 11.97
N THR A 197 0.77 5.98 11.82
CA THR A 197 0.99 7.43 11.75
C THR A 197 1.69 7.95 13.01
N GLN A 198 1.23 7.54 14.20
CA GLN A 198 1.86 7.93 15.47
C GLN A 198 3.29 7.39 15.63
N ALA A 199 3.61 6.23 15.05
CA ALA A 199 4.96 5.68 15.05
C ALA A 199 5.88 6.47 14.10
N ILE A 200 5.37 6.86 12.93
CA ILE A 200 6.08 7.73 11.99
C ILE A 200 6.31 9.10 12.61
N GLU A 201 5.29 9.70 13.25
CA GLU A 201 5.40 10.98 13.95
C GLU A 201 6.49 10.94 15.04
N ARG A 202 6.58 9.85 15.81
CA ARG A 202 7.66 9.67 16.80
C ARG A 202 9.04 9.60 16.15
N LEU A 203 9.20 8.81 15.09
CA LEU A 203 10.48 8.74 14.37
C LEU A 203 10.88 10.09 13.77
N VAL A 204 9.91 10.84 13.24
CA VAL A 204 10.14 12.19 12.71
C VAL A 204 10.54 13.14 13.84
N GLU A 205 9.88 13.09 15.00
CA GLU A 205 10.24 13.90 16.17
C GLU A 205 11.65 13.59 16.66
N ASP A 206 12.02 12.31 16.77
CA ASP A 206 13.37 11.88 17.17
C ASP A 206 14.43 12.42 16.19
N LEU A 207 14.14 12.35 14.88
CA LEU A 207 15.03 12.88 13.84
C LEU A 207 15.15 14.41 13.90
N ILE A 208 14.05 15.11 14.17
CA ILE A 208 14.05 16.56 14.35
C ILE A 208 14.89 16.93 15.57
N GLN A 209 14.72 16.24 16.70
CA GLN A 209 15.51 16.49 17.91
C GLN A 209 16.99 16.20 17.72
N GLU A 210 17.34 15.12 17.02
CA GLU A 210 18.73 14.81 16.66
C GLU A 210 19.34 15.92 15.79
N SER A 211 18.58 16.41 14.80
CA SER A 211 19.00 17.49 13.89
C SER A 211 19.08 18.84 14.61
N MET A 212 18.22 19.09 15.60
CA MET A 212 18.31 20.25 16.50
C MET A 212 19.55 20.18 17.38
N ALA A 213 19.87 19.01 17.93
CA ALA A 213 21.07 18.81 18.75
C ALA A 213 22.37 18.97 17.94
N LYS A 214 22.34 18.59 16.65
CA LYS A 214 23.46 18.83 15.71
C LYS A 214 23.60 20.29 15.30
N GLY A 215 22.58 21.13 15.53
CA GLY A 215 22.57 22.53 15.13
C GLY A 215 22.27 22.75 13.65
N ASP A 216 21.69 21.76 12.95
CA ASP A 216 21.40 21.85 11.51
C ASP A 216 20.40 22.99 11.19
N PHE A 217 19.59 23.38 12.17
CA PHE A 217 18.62 24.48 12.07
C PHE A 217 19.20 25.86 12.39
N ASP A 218 20.47 25.95 12.78
CA ASP A 218 21.02 27.21 13.31
C ASP A 218 21.32 28.27 12.25
N ASN A 219 21.49 27.86 10.98
CA ASN A 219 21.83 28.73 9.85
C ASN A 219 20.67 28.93 8.85
N LEU A 220 19.43 28.67 9.26
CA LEU A 220 18.27 28.87 8.40
C LEU A 220 17.89 30.34 8.24
N SER A 221 17.53 30.73 7.03
CA SER A 221 17.08 32.09 6.73
C SER A 221 15.82 32.42 7.53
N GLY A 222 15.91 33.41 8.42
CA GLY A 222 14.78 33.85 9.25
C GLY A 222 14.72 33.25 10.65
N LYS A 223 15.73 32.47 11.07
CA LYS A 223 15.88 32.05 12.47
C LYS A 223 15.86 33.26 13.41
N GLY A 224 15.08 33.18 14.48
CA GLY A 224 14.93 34.24 15.49
C GLY A 224 14.08 35.45 15.04
N LYS A 225 13.62 35.50 13.79
CA LYS A 225 12.67 36.53 13.34
C LYS A 225 11.25 36.09 13.66
N PRO A 226 10.35 37.03 14.03
CA PRO A 226 8.94 36.71 14.24
C PRO A 226 8.33 36.12 12.96
N LEU A 227 7.53 35.07 13.13
CA LEU A 227 6.84 34.41 12.02
C LEU A 227 5.91 35.41 11.31
N LYS A 228 6.03 35.51 9.98
CA LYS A 228 5.09 36.30 9.15
C LYS A 228 3.76 35.54 9.06
N LYS A 229 2.93 35.61 10.10
CA LYS A 229 1.67 34.86 10.18
C LYS A 229 0.50 35.51 9.43
N PHE A 230 0.65 36.74 8.91
CA PHE A 230 -0.46 37.54 8.44
C PHE A 230 -0.12 38.27 7.14
N SER A 231 -0.22 37.59 6.00
CA SER A 231 0.06 38.18 4.68
C SER A 231 -1.18 38.73 3.96
N GLY A 232 -2.36 38.82 4.61
CA GLY A 232 -3.56 39.26 3.91
C GLY A 232 -4.65 39.96 4.72
N CYS A 233 -4.86 39.62 5.99
CA CYS A 233 -5.99 40.15 6.74
C CYS A 233 -5.58 40.63 8.14
N SER A 234 -5.35 41.94 8.29
CA SER A 234 -5.04 42.56 9.59
C SER A 234 -6.21 42.56 10.58
N TYR A 235 -7.42 42.24 10.10
CA TYR A 235 -8.67 42.23 10.87
C TYR A 235 -9.06 40.85 11.42
N ILE A 236 -8.37 39.78 11.03
CA ILE A 236 -8.71 38.41 11.49
C ILE A 236 -7.82 38.07 12.68
N ASP A 237 -8.45 37.63 13.78
CA ASP A 237 -7.75 37.18 14.97
C ASP A 237 -6.82 35.99 14.65
N PRO A 238 -5.61 35.90 15.25
CA PRO A 238 -4.67 34.82 14.99
C PRO A 238 -5.24 33.41 15.21
N MET A 239 -6.18 33.25 16.14
CA MET A 239 -6.83 31.96 16.39
C MET A 239 -7.74 31.57 15.23
N THR A 240 -8.57 32.49 14.76
CA THR A 240 -9.47 32.29 13.60
C THR A 240 -8.69 31.97 12.34
N HIS A 241 -7.57 32.67 12.10
CA HIS A 241 -6.72 32.40 10.95
C HIS A 241 -6.08 31.00 11.01
N ASN A 242 -5.56 30.59 12.17
CA ASN A 242 -4.99 29.25 12.33
C ASN A 242 -6.04 28.16 12.12
N LEU A 243 -7.25 28.36 12.64
CA LEU A 243 -8.36 27.44 12.44
C LEU A 243 -8.71 27.33 10.95
N ASN A 244 -8.88 28.46 10.25
CA ASN A 244 -9.17 28.46 8.82
C ASN A 244 -8.05 27.77 8.00
N ARG A 245 -6.78 27.96 8.37
CA ARG A 245 -5.66 27.23 7.76
C ARG A 245 -5.79 25.73 7.96
N ILE A 246 -6.01 25.27 9.19
CA ILE A 246 -6.17 23.84 9.49
C ILE A 246 -7.34 23.26 8.71
N LEU A 247 -8.46 23.98 8.64
CA LEU A 247 -9.62 23.56 7.86
C LEU A 247 -9.27 23.39 6.38
N ILE A 248 -8.62 24.39 5.77
CA ILE A 248 -8.19 24.33 4.36
C ILE A 248 -7.21 23.18 4.12
N ASP A 249 -6.24 22.98 5.01
CA ASP A 249 -5.24 21.91 4.91
C ASP A 249 -5.90 20.51 4.96
N ASN A 250 -7.00 20.38 5.72
CA ASN A 250 -7.83 19.17 5.75
C ASN A 250 -8.84 19.07 4.59
N GLY A 251 -8.78 19.99 3.63
CA GLY A 251 -9.68 20.02 2.48
C GLY A 251 -11.10 20.47 2.80
N TYR A 252 -11.32 21.15 3.93
CA TYR A 252 -12.62 21.73 4.27
C TYR A 252 -13.00 22.82 3.27
N GLN A 253 -14.20 22.72 2.72
CA GLN A 253 -14.76 23.69 1.79
C GLN A 253 -15.83 24.52 2.51
N PRO A 254 -15.72 25.87 2.49
CA PRO A 254 -16.77 26.74 3.00
C PRO A 254 -18.15 26.41 2.42
N GLU A 255 -19.17 26.57 3.25
CA GLU A 255 -20.55 26.26 2.91
C GLU A 255 -21.02 26.94 1.62
N TRP A 256 -20.69 28.22 1.43
CA TRP A 256 -21.08 28.96 0.23
C TRP A 256 -20.49 28.37 -1.06
N ILE A 257 -19.28 27.77 -1.03
CA ILE A 257 -18.69 27.11 -2.22
C ILE A 257 -19.52 25.88 -2.61
N LEU A 258 -19.94 25.09 -1.61
CA LEU A 258 -20.79 23.92 -1.83
C LEU A 258 -22.15 24.35 -2.37
N MET A 259 -22.76 25.38 -1.77
CA MET A 259 -24.03 25.95 -2.24
C MET A 259 -23.92 26.46 -3.68
N GLN A 260 -22.82 27.13 -4.04
CA GLN A 260 -22.61 27.62 -5.40
C GLN A 260 -22.57 26.46 -6.41
N LYS A 261 -21.89 25.38 -6.07
CA LYS A 261 -21.84 24.17 -6.92
C LYS A 261 -23.23 23.56 -7.08
N GLU A 262 -23.97 23.41 -5.99
CA GLU A 262 -25.33 22.87 -6.02
C GLU A 262 -26.28 23.75 -6.84
N ILE A 263 -26.18 25.08 -6.74
CA ILE A 263 -26.96 26.02 -7.57
C ILE A 263 -26.63 25.80 -9.06
N LYS A 264 -25.34 25.67 -9.42
CA LYS A 264 -24.95 25.38 -10.81
C LYS A 264 -25.49 24.04 -11.30
N ASP A 265 -25.36 22.99 -10.49
CA ASP A 265 -25.84 21.66 -10.83
C ASP A 265 -27.37 21.62 -10.99
N THR A 266 -28.11 22.28 -10.10
CA THR A 266 -29.57 22.39 -10.18
C THR A 266 -30.02 23.18 -11.41
N ILE A 267 -29.35 24.29 -11.77
CA ILE A 267 -29.60 25.01 -13.02
C ILE A 267 -29.42 24.10 -14.24
N ASN A 268 -28.34 23.31 -14.26
CA ASN A 268 -28.07 22.39 -15.36
C ASN A 268 -29.13 21.29 -15.46
N GLN A 269 -29.48 20.66 -14.34
CA GLN A 269 -30.54 19.63 -14.29
C GLN A 269 -31.89 20.17 -14.75
N LEU A 270 -32.24 21.38 -14.33
CA LEU A 270 -33.48 22.05 -14.75
C LEU A 270 -33.49 22.33 -16.26
N ARG A 271 -32.38 22.85 -16.81
CA ARG A 271 -32.25 23.09 -18.26
C ARG A 271 -32.36 21.78 -19.06
N GLU A 272 -31.64 20.75 -18.65
CA GLU A 272 -31.70 19.43 -19.30
C GLU A 272 -33.09 18.80 -19.20
N GLY A 273 -33.75 18.93 -18.04
CA GLY A 273 -35.10 18.42 -17.80
C GLY A 273 -36.16 19.05 -18.71
N ILE A 274 -36.11 20.38 -18.90
CA ILE A 274 -36.97 21.06 -19.87
C ILE A 274 -36.68 20.61 -21.29
N LEU A 275 -35.41 20.59 -21.69
CA LEU A 275 -35.03 20.22 -23.05
C LEU A 275 -35.44 18.78 -23.37
N ALA A 276 -35.26 17.85 -22.43
CA ALA A 276 -35.71 16.47 -22.56
C ALA A 276 -37.23 16.37 -22.66
N SER A 277 -37.96 17.11 -21.83
CA SER A 277 -39.43 17.15 -21.88
C SER A 277 -39.92 17.74 -23.21
N ARG A 278 -39.28 18.80 -23.72
CA ARG A 278 -39.63 19.40 -25.00
C ARG A 278 -39.36 18.49 -26.19
N LYS A 279 -38.26 17.71 -26.15
CA LYS A 279 -37.90 16.72 -27.19
C LYS A 279 -38.89 15.56 -27.28
N LYS A 280 -39.54 15.18 -26.18
CA LYS A 280 -40.56 14.12 -26.17
C LYS A 280 -41.84 14.53 -26.89
N LEU A 281 -42.10 15.84 -26.97
CA LEU A 281 -43.32 16.40 -27.52
C LEU A 281 -43.17 16.63 -29.03
N GLY A 282 -44.15 16.17 -29.80
CA GLY A 282 -44.21 16.35 -31.24
C GLY A 282 -44.44 17.80 -31.67
N ASN A 283 -44.25 18.09 -32.96
CA ASN A 283 -44.60 19.37 -33.57
C ASN A 283 -45.47 19.10 -34.82
N PRO A 284 -46.74 19.54 -34.87
CA PRO A 284 -47.49 20.29 -33.86
C PRO A 284 -47.86 19.43 -32.63
N MET A 285 -47.97 20.05 -31.47
CA MET A 285 -48.42 19.35 -30.25
C MET A 285 -49.93 19.07 -30.30
N THR A 286 -50.33 17.92 -29.76
CA THR A 286 -51.75 17.61 -29.52
C THR A 286 -52.29 18.36 -28.30
N THR A 287 -53.62 18.48 -28.20
CA THR A 287 -54.28 19.21 -27.10
C THR A 287 -54.04 18.60 -25.71
N ILE A 288 -53.78 17.29 -25.65
CA ILE A 288 -53.45 16.57 -24.41
C ILE A 288 -51.99 16.87 -24.01
N GLU A 289 -51.06 16.72 -24.95
CA GLU A 289 -49.65 17.09 -24.77
C GLU A 289 -49.47 18.56 -24.36
N GLN A 290 -50.32 19.46 -24.85
CA GLN A 290 -50.33 20.88 -24.47
C GLN A 290 -50.67 21.06 -22.98
N ARG A 291 -51.63 20.30 -22.44
CA ARG A 291 -52.00 20.36 -21.02
C ARG A 291 -50.90 19.80 -20.14
N GLU A 292 -50.30 18.68 -20.54
CA GLU A 292 -49.17 18.09 -19.83
C GLU A 292 -47.97 19.03 -19.80
N TRP A 293 -47.68 19.71 -20.92
CA TRP A 293 -46.63 20.72 -20.98
C TRP A 293 -46.89 21.92 -20.07
N ASN A 294 -48.13 22.40 -20.00
CA ASN A 294 -48.48 23.49 -19.09
C ASN A 294 -48.28 23.09 -17.62
N GLN A 295 -48.68 21.87 -17.24
CA GLN A 295 -48.44 21.35 -15.89
C GLN A 295 -46.94 21.23 -15.58
N LEU A 296 -46.14 20.77 -16.55
CA LEU A 296 -44.67 20.72 -16.40
C LEU A 296 -44.06 22.12 -16.26
N CYS A 297 -44.56 23.11 -17.00
CA CYS A 297 -44.15 24.51 -16.86
C CYS A 297 -44.47 25.06 -15.47
N GLU A 298 -45.64 24.75 -14.91
CA GLU A 298 -46.00 25.15 -13.54
C GLU A 298 -45.07 24.52 -12.49
N GLN A 299 -44.78 23.22 -12.61
CA GLN A 299 -43.82 22.54 -11.74
C GLN A 299 -42.41 23.14 -11.88
N PHE A 300 -42.01 23.47 -13.11
CA PHE A 300 -40.73 24.11 -13.36
C PHE A 300 -40.63 25.49 -12.74
N GLN A 301 -41.72 26.26 -12.79
CA GLN A 301 -41.78 27.58 -12.19
C GLN A 301 -41.68 27.50 -10.66
N GLU A 302 -42.27 26.49 -10.04
CA GLU A 302 -42.07 26.22 -8.60
C GLU A 302 -40.62 25.85 -8.28
N ASN A 303 -39.96 25.05 -9.13
CA ASN A 303 -38.55 24.71 -8.96
C ASN A 303 -37.64 25.94 -9.11
N ILE A 304 -37.95 26.86 -10.03
CA ILE A 304 -37.24 28.15 -10.14
C ILE A 304 -37.41 28.96 -8.85
N ARG A 305 -38.60 29.02 -8.25
CA ARG A 305 -38.80 29.75 -6.98
C ARG A 305 -37.91 29.19 -5.87
N LYS A 306 -37.82 27.86 -5.76
CA LYS A 306 -36.93 27.20 -4.79
C LYS A 306 -35.46 27.48 -5.07
N LEU A 307 -35.07 27.49 -6.34
CA LEU A 307 -33.72 27.84 -6.77
C LEU A 307 -33.38 29.28 -6.41
N ASN A 308 -34.27 30.24 -6.69
CA ASN A 308 -34.09 31.65 -6.36
C ASN A 308 -33.92 31.84 -4.85
N LYS A 309 -34.74 31.15 -4.03
CA LYS A 309 -34.57 31.17 -2.58
C LYS A 309 -33.18 30.68 -2.14
N ARG A 310 -32.65 29.62 -2.78
CA ARG A 310 -31.30 29.10 -2.50
C ARG A 310 -30.20 30.08 -2.94
N ILE A 311 -30.44 30.82 -4.02
CA ILE A 311 -29.55 31.90 -4.47
C ILE A 311 -29.58 33.05 -3.46
N ASP A 312 -30.75 33.41 -2.93
CA ASP A 312 -30.85 34.43 -1.88
C ASP A 312 -30.09 34.01 -0.62
N ASP A 313 -30.26 32.76 -0.18
CA ASP A 313 -29.49 32.19 0.95
C ASP A 313 -27.97 32.22 0.67
N PHE A 314 -27.55 31.88 -0.56
CA PHE A 314 -26.14 31.97 -0.96
C PHE A 314 -25.62 33.42 -0.92
N ASN A 315 -26.41 34.39 -1.38
CA ASN A 315 -26.03 35.80 -1.35
C ASN A 315 -25.86 36.34 0.07
N LEU A 316 -26.58 35.76 1.05
CA LEU A 316 -26.43 36.11 2.46
C LEU A 316 -25.16 35.50 3.10
N CYS A 317 -24.74 34.33 2.64
CA CYS A 317 -23.60 33.60 3.20
C CYS A 317 -22.27 33.90 2.50
N SER A 318 -22.32 34.37 1.25
CA SER A 318 -21.14 34.67 0.44
C SER A 318 -20.51 36.01 0.84
N PRO A 319 -19.17 36.13 0.83
CA PRO A 319 -18.51 37.43 0.94
C PRO A 319 -18.99 38.40 -0.16
N PRO A 320 -19.14 39.71 0.16
CA PRO A 320 -19.74 40.71 -0.73
C PRO A 320 -19.02 40.80 -2.09
N ASP A 321 -17.68 40.70 -2.10
CA ASP A 321 -16.87 40.78 -3.33
C ASP A 321 -17.11 39.61 -4.30
N LEU A 322 -17.62 38.48 -3.81
CA LEU A 322 -17.85 37.27 -4.62
C LEU A 322 -19.31 37.10 -5.04
N ALA A 323 -20.25 37.68 -4.31
CA ALA A 323 -21.68 37.57 -4.61
C ALA A 323 -22.05 38.19 -5.98
N GLU A 324 -21.41 39.31 -6.36
CA GLU A 324 -21.74 40.03 -7.61
C GLU A 324 -21.26 39.34 -8.89
N SER A 325 -20.32 38.39 -8.80
CA SER A 325 -19.66 37.77 -9.97
C SER A 325 -20.12 36.34 -10.29
N SER A 326 -21.08 35.79 -9.54
CA SER A 326 -21.14 34.34 -9.33
C SER A 326 -22.06 33.50 -10.23
N PHE A 327 -22.85 34.07 -11.16
CA PHE A 327 -23.77 33.29 -12.01
C PHE A 327 -23.98 33.82 -13.42
#